data_AF-A0A954M0W4-F1
#
_entry.id   AF-A0A954M0W4-F1
#
_cell.length_a   1.000
_cell.length_b   1.000
_cell.length_c   1.000
_cell.angle_alpha   90.00
_cell.angle_beta   90.00
_cell.angle_gamma   90.00
#
_symmetry.space_group_name_H-M   'P 1'
#
loop_
_entity.id
_entity.type
_entity.pdbx_description
1 polymer ?
#
loop_
_entity_poly.entity_id
_entity_poly.type
_entity_poly.pdbx_seq_one_letter_code
_entity_poly.pdbx_strand_id
1 'polypeptide(L)'
;MDESKFWDIIECFNWDQEGDDDAVMEPAYAVLATLDDESIFKFDDILSEKLYALDTREHCRACYKGELDPDDGDDYISADGFLYARCVVVVNGRDFYASVLADPTAMPQDSEFESLLSLPASAYERKTGKEYEHVSPISYESFENLAGWAPTAETRSGKFTGDGIPPGNRRPT
;
A
#
# COMPACT_ATOMS: atom_id res chain seq x y z
N MET A 1 17.45 3.97 9.00
CA MET A 1 17.50 3.46 7.62
C MET A 1 17.21 4.58 6.62
N ASP A 2 17.65 4.44 5.36
CA ASP A 2 17.29 5.31 4.22
C ASP A 2 16.51 4.53 3.14
N GLU A 3 16.06 5.22 2.09
CA GLU A 3 15.27 4.59 1.02
C GLU A 3 16.04 3.52 0.23
N SER A 4 17.35 3.66 0.04
CA SER A 4 18.13 2.62 -0.65
C SER A 4 18.08 1.32 0.13
N LYS A 5 18.27 1.39 1.44
CA LYS A 5 18.26 0.22 2.30
C LYS A 5 16.86 -0.39 2.45
N PHE A 6 15.81 0.42 2.39
CA PHE A 6 14.43 -0.07 2.31
C PHE A 6 14.24 -0.99 1.09
N TRP A 7 14.68 -0.54 -0.09
CA TRP A 7 14.57 -1.35 -1.31
C TRP A 7 15.45 -2.60 -1.27
N ASP A 8 16.67 -2.54 -0.72
CA ASP A 8 17.51 -3.73 -0.52
C ASP A 8 16.80 -4.82 0.33
N ILE A 9 15.95 -4.42 1.28
CA ILE A 9 15.19 -5.35 2.13
C ILE A 9 14.01 -5.94 1.35
N ILE A 10 13.29 -5.14 0.56
CA ILE A 10 12.23 -5.64 -0.32
C ILE A 10 12.78 -6.63 -1.35
N GLU A 11 13.98 -6.37 -1.91
CA GLU A 11 14.65 -7.28 -2.85
C GLU A 11 15.04 -8.64 -2.25
N CYS A 12 15.00 -8.78 -0.92
CA CYS A 12 15.23 -10.07 -0.26
C CYS A 12 14.03 -11.04 -0.38
N PHE A 13 12.87 -10.60 -0.88
CA PHE A 13 11.68 -11.45 -1.01
C PHE A 13 11.98 -12.69 -1.88
N ASN A 14 11.63 -13.87 -1.39
CA ASN A 14 11.90 -15.14 -2.06
C ASN A 14 10.72 -15.58 -2.92
N TRP A 15 10.66 -15.07 -4.15
CA TRP A 15 9.60 -15.40 -5.10
C TRP A 15 9.58 -16.86 -5.57
N ASP A 16 10.59 -17.68 -5.26
CA ASP A 16 10.50 -19.15 -5.45
C ASP A 16 9.47 -19.80 -4.50
N GLN A 17 8.93 -19.06 -3.53
CA GLN A 17 7.88 -19.49 -2.58
C GLN A 17 6.50 -18.87 -2.89
N GLU A 18 6.27 -18.40 -4.11
CA GLU A 18 4.98 -17.82 -4.52
C GLU A 18 3.79 -18.72 -4.11
N GLY A 19 2.77 -18.10 -3.50
CA GLY A 19 1.62 -18.79 -2.90
C GLY A 19 1.71 -18.97 -1.37
N ASP A 20 2.85 -18.65 -0.76
CA ASP A 20 3.06 -18.58 0.68
C ASP A 20 3.76 -17.26 1.03
N ASP A 21 2.99 -16.22 1.33
CA ASP A 21 3.50 -14.86 1.59
C ASP A 21 4.49 -14.82 2.76
N ASP A 22 4.27 -15.62 3.80
CA ASP A 22 5.18 -15.72 4.94
C ASP A 22 6.54 -16.26 4.49
N ALA A 23 6.55 -17.31 3.67
CA ALA A 23 7.77 -17.88 3.12
C ALA A 23 8.47 -16.95 2.10
N VAL A 24 7.70 -16.16 1.33
CA VAL A 24 8.23 -15.11 0.45
C VAL A 24 8.93 -14.02 1.27
N MET A 25 8.32 -13.56 2.36
CA MET A 25 8.83 -12.44 3.16
C MET A 25 9.91 -12.82 4.19
N GLU A 26 10.01 -14.09 4.60
CA GLU A 26 10.93 -14.53 5.66
C GLU A 26 12.39 -14.05 5.51
N PRO A 27 13.00 -13.96 4.30
CA PRO A 27 14.37 -13.44 4.21
C PRO A 27 14.46 -11.94 4.51
N ALA A 28 13.51 -11.13 4.01
CA ALA A 28 13.45 -9.69 4.28
C ALA A 28 13.22 -9.43 5.76
N TYR A 29 12.33 -10.21 6.35
CA TYR A 29 12.05 -10.23 7.76
C TYR A 29 13.27 -10.57 8.61
N ALA A 30 14.01 -11.63 8.24
CA ALA A 30 15.24 -12.02 8.92
C ALA A 30 16.30 -10.90 8.87
N VAL A 31 16.40 -10.16 7.76
CA VAL A 31 17.27 -8.98 7.68
C VAL A 31 16.77 -7.87 8.59
N LEU A 32 15.49 -7.51 8.51
CA LEU A 32 14.90 -6.40 9.26
C LEU A 32 15.00 -6.60 10.77
N ALA A 33 14.79 -7.84 11.25
CA ALA A 33 14.89 -8.20 12.67
C ALA A 33 16.33 -8.10 13.24
N THR A 34 17.36 -7.98 12.40
CA THR A 34 18.75 -7.75 12.86
C THR A 34 19.10 -6.27 13.03
N LEU A 35 18.28 -5.36 12.48
CA LEU A 35 18.51 -3.92 12.57
C LEU A 35 18.07 -3.38 13.93
N ASP A 36 18.52 -2.18 14.29
CA ASP A 36 18.06 -1.46 15.48
C ASP A 36 16.57 -1.06 15.38
N ASP A 37 15.91 -0.77 16.52
CA ASP A 37 14.47 -0.50 16.57
C ASP A 37 14.10 0.73 15.71
N GLU A 38 14.93 1.78 15.75
CA GLU A 38 14.72 2.99 14.97
C GLU A 38 14.80 2.72 13.45
N SER A 39 15.62 1.76 13.02
CA SER A 39 15.67 1.32 11.63
C SER A 39 14.42 0.55 11.21
N ILE A 40 13.79 -0.22 12.10
CA ILE A 40 12.51 -0.90 11.83
C ILE A 40 11.38 0.14 11.71
N PHE A 41 11.32 1.10 12.63
CA PHE A 41 10.33 2.19 12.57
C PHE A 41 10.49 3.03 11.30
N LYS A 42 11.72 3.34 10.90
CA LYS A 42 11.98 4.02 9.63
C LYS A 42 11.61 3.18 8.41
N PHE A 43 11.62 1.84 8.51
CA PHE A 43 11.12 0.98 7.43
C PHE A 43 9.62 1.17 7.26
N ASP A 44 8.88 1.15 8.37
CA ASP A 44 7.44 1.39 8.38
C ASP A 44 7.07 2.79 7.87
N ASP A 45 7.81 3.82 8.30
CA ASP A 45 7.63 5.19 7.81
C ASP A 45 7.80 5.26 6.28
N ILE A 46 8.88 4.67 5.74
CA ILE A 46 9.14 4.66 4.30
C ILE A 46 8.07 3.84 3.55
N LEU A 47 7.70 2.66 4.05
CA LEU A 47 6.61 1.86 3.47
C LEU A 47 5.33 2.68 3.38
N SER A 48 4.99 3.38 4.46
CA SER A 48 3.81 4.22 4.55
C SER A 48 3.86 5.37 3.54
N GLU A 49 5.00 6.03 3.39
CA GLU A 49 5.22 7.07 2.37
C GLU A 49 5.05 6.52 0.94
N LYS A 50 5.56 5.31 0.65
CA LYS A 50 5.44 4.70 -0.68
C LYS A 50 4.00 4.36 -1.03
N LEU A 51 3.27 3.77 -0.09
CA LEU A 51 1.85 3.44 -0.26
C LEU A 51 1.00 4.71 -0.39
N TYR A 52 1.25 5.74 0.43
CA TYR A 52 0.55 7.03 0.36
C TYR A 52 0.75 7.73 -0.99
N ALA A 53 1.95 7.68 -1.56
CA ALA A 53 2.23 8.29 -2.87
C ALA A 53 1.43 7.65 -4.02
N LEU A 54 1.09 6.36 -3.90
CA LEU A 54 0.24 5.63 -4.86
C LEU A 54 -1.26 5.79 -4.56
N ASP A 55 -1.62 6.33 -3.39
CA ASP A 55 -3.01 6.60 -3.00
C ASP A 55 -3.59 7.76 -3.81
N THR A 56 -4.01 7.51 -5.03
CA THR A 56 -4.57 8.58 -5.88
C THR A 56 -5.71 8.04 -6.72
N ARG A 57 -6.57 8.96 -7.15
CA ARG A 57 -7.69 8.65 -8.03
C ARG A 57 -7.27 7.94 -9.31
N GLU A 58 -6.19 8.37 -9.95
CA GLU A 58 -5.74 7.79 -11.23
C GLU A 58 -5.20 6.36 -11.05
N HIS A 59 -4.46 6.10 -9.97
CA HIS A 59 -4.00 4.74 -9.66
C HIS A 59 -5.18 3.82 -9.33
N CYS A 60 -6.16 4.31 -8.56
CA CYS A 60 -7.37 3.54 -8.28
C CYS A 60 -8.19 3.26 -9.55
N ARG A 61 -8.36 4.26 -10.43
CA ARG A 61 -9.03 4.10 -11.71
C ARG A 61 -8.37 3.02 -12.57
N ALA A 62 -7.04 2.96 -12.57
CA ALA A 62 -6.30 1.92 -13.28
C ALA A 62 -6.45 0.54 -12.61
N CYS A 63 -6.38 0.47 -11.28
CA CYS A 63 -6.58 -0.75 -10.49
C CYS A 63 -7.92 -1.44 -10.83
N TYR A 64 -9.01 -0.66 -10.94
CA TYR A 64 -10.36 -1.16 -11.21
C TYR A 64 -10.82 -0.98 -12.66
N LYS A 65 -9.88 -0.76 -13.59
CA LYS A 65 -10.20 -0.45 -14.98
C LYS A 65 -11.12 -1.49 -15.60
N GLY A 66 -12.29 -1.04 -16.05
CA GLY A 66 -13.30 -1.89 -16.69
C GLY A 66 -14.31 -2.51 -15.72
N GLU A 67 -14.14 -2.32 -14.42
CA GLU A 67 -15.01 -2.87 -13.38
C GLU A 67 -15.71 -1.78 -12.57
N LEU A 68 -14.94 -0.82 -12.05
CA LEU A 68 -15.44 0.25 -11.19
C LEU A 68 -14.75 1.58 -11.53
N ASP A 69 -15.45 2.68 -11.32
CA ASP A 69 -14.95 4.03 -11.55
C ASP A 69 -14.91 4.83 -10.23
N PRO A 70 -13.74 5.33 -9.76
CA PRO A 70 -13.68 6.15 -8.55
C PRO A 70 -14.40 7.50 -8.65
N ASP A 71 -14.78 7.94 -9.86
CA ASP A 71 -15.62 9.10 -10.10
C ASP A 71 -17.12 8.76 -10.27
N ASP A 72 -17.49 7.48 -10.30
CA ASP A 72 -18.89 7.06 -10.19
C ASP A 72 -19.24 6.77 -8.73
N GLY A 73 -20.02 7.65 -8.12
CA GLY A 73 -20.40 7.51 -6.72
C GLY A 73 -21.33 6.33 -6.41
N ASP A 74 -21.88 5.65 -7.42
CA ASP A 74 -22.63 4.41 -7.25
C ASP A 74 -21.72 3.16 -7.29
N ASP A 75 -20.45 3.31 -7.66
CA ASP A 75 -19.44 2.26 -7.59
C ASP A 75 -18.75 2.25 -6.23
N TYR A 76 -18.68 1.07 -5.61
CA TYR A 76 -18.00 0.89 -4.34
C TYR A 76 -16.54 0.50 -4.55
N ILE A 77 -15.63 1.42 -4.25
CA ILE A 77 -14.19 1.14 -4.19
C ILE A 77 -13.84 0.57 -2.81
N SER A 78 -13.21 -0.61 -2.78
CA SER A 78 -12.73 -1.20 -1.53
C SER A 78 -11.46 -0.51 -1.06
N ALA A 79 -11.49 0.10 0.14
CA ALA A 79 -10.32 0.69 0.76
C ALA A 79 -9.17 -0.33 0.90
N ASP A 80 -9.50 -1.49 1.46
CA ASP A 80 -8.57 -2.59 1.72
C ASP A 80 -8.03 -3.14 0.38
N GLY A 81 -8.92 -3.40 -0.59
CA GLY A 81 -8.52 -3.92 -1.89
C GLY A 81 -7.56 -3.00 -2.65
N PHE A 82 -7.83 -1.69 -2.65
CA PHE A 82 -6.92 -0.72 -3.26
C PHE A 82 -5.59 -0.60 -2.51
N LEU A 83 -5.60 -0.69 -1.17
CA LEU A 83 -4.38 -0.73 -0.37
C LEU A 83 -3.51 -1.95 -0.70
N TYR A 84 -4.13 -3.13 -0.81
CA TYR A 84 -3.38 -4.36 -1.08
C TYR A 84 -2.82 -4.40 -2.51
N ALA A 85 -3.54 -3.82 -3.48
CA ALA A 85 -3.00 -3.61 -4.82
C ALA A 85 -1.78 -2.66 -4.83
N ARG A 86 -1.79 -1.61 -4.00
CA ARG A 86 -0.60 -0.73 -3.82
C ARG A 86 0.57 -1.49 -3.19
N CYS A 87 0.31 -2.46 -2.30
CA CYS A 87 1.35 -3.33 -1.76
C CYS A 87 2.02 -4.17 -2.87
N VAL A 88 1.27 -4.68 -3.85
CA VAL A 88 1.83 -5.40 -5.03
C VAL A 88 2.86 -4.53 -5.76
N VAL A 89 2.59 -3.25 -5.92
CA VAL A 89 3.51 -2.32 -6.58
C VAL A 89 4.83 -2.21 -5.82
N VAL A 90 4.77 -2.15 -4.49
CA VAL A 90 5.97 -2.04 -3.64
C VAL A 90 6.77 -3.33 -3.64
N VAL A 91 6.13 -4.50 -3.47
CA VAL A 91 6.87 -5.79 -3.39
C VAL A 91 7.54 -6.19 -4.70
N ASN A 92 7.05 -5.67 -5.84
CA ASN A 92 7.71 -5.85 -7.14
C ASN A 92 8.95 -4.96 -7.34
N GLY A 93 9.34 -4.22 -6.29
CA GLY A 93 10.63 -3.55 -6.20
C GLY A 93 10.65 -2.14 -6.78
N ARG A 94 11.82 -1.51 -6.62
CA ARG A 94 12.03 -0.08 -6.84
C ARG A 94 11.68 0.38 -8.26
N ASP A 95 12.13 -0.36 -9.26
CA ASP A 95 11.96 0.04 -10.67
C ASP A 95 10.50 -0.06 -11.09
N PHE A 96 9.79 -1.12 -10.66
CA PHE A 96 8.37 -1.26 -10.91
C PHE A 96 7.58 -0.17 -10.20
N TYR A 97 7.86 0.06 -8.91
CA TYR A 97 7.27 1.16 -8.15
C TYR A 97 7.43 2.51 -8.85
N ALA A 98 8.65 2.85 -9.27
CA ALA A 98 8.93 4.10 -9.97
C ALA A 98 8.16 4.21 -11.30
N SER A 99 8.00 3.10 -12.02
CA SER A 99 7.25 3.07 -13.28
C SER A 99 5.75 3.32 -13.07
N VAL A 100 5.14 2.70 -12.06
CA VAL A 100 3.72 2.87 -11.74
C VAL A 100 3.47 4.27 -11.18
N LEU A 101 4.34 4.77 -10.30
CA LEU A 101 4.23 6.13 -9.76
C LEU A 101 4.26 7.19 -10.88
N ALA A 102 5.06 6.98 -11.93
CA ALA A 102 5.15 7.88 -13.07
C ALA A 102 3.98 7.71 -14.06
N ASP A 103 3.45 6.50 -14.20
CA ASP A 103 2.34 6.16 -15.09
C ASP A 103 1.31 5.28 -14.34
N PRO A 104 0.24 5.90 -13.80
CA PRO A 104 -0.80 5.17 -13.07
C PRO A 104 -1.45 4.05 -13.89
N THR A 105 -1.40 4.10 -15.22
CA THR A 105 -2.01 3.07 -16.08
C THR A 105 -1.32 1.71 -16.01
N ALA A 106 -0.11 1.67 -15.43
CA ALA A 106 0.64 0.45 -15.15
C ALA A 106 0.25 -0.23 -13.82
N MET A 107 -0.72 0.33 -13.07
CA MET A 107 -1.21 -0.27 -11.83
C MET A 107 -1.69 -1.73 -12.08
N PRO A 108 -1.28 -2.70 -11.26
CA PRO A 108 -1.74 -4.08 -11.39
C PRO A 108 -3.24 -4.20 -11.13
N GLN A 109 -3.88 -5.14 -11.82
CA GLN A 109 -5.25 -5.58 -11.60
C GLN A 109 -5.22 -7.02 -11.06
N ASP A 110 -6.26 -7.44 -10.34
CA ASP A 110 -6.44 -8.83 -9.88
C ASP A 110 -5.27 -9.41 -9.06
N SER A 111 -4.53 -8.57 -8.34
CA SER A 111 -3.40 -8.97 -7.49
C SER A 111 -3.42 -8.22 -6.17
N GLU A 112 -3.04 -8.90 -5.10
CA GLU A 112 -2.91 -8.33 -3.76
C GLU A 112 -1.65 -8.83 -3.05
N PHE A 113 -1.19 -8.09 -2.06
CA PHE A 113 -0.12 -8.52 -1.16
C PHE A 113 -0.29 -7.85 0.21
N GLU A 114 -1.42 -8.10 0.89
CA GLU A 114 -1.73 -7.54 2.21
C GLU A 114 -0.61 -7.79 3.22
N SER A 115 0.00 -8.98 3.17
CA SER A 115 0.97 -9.47 4.13
C SER A 115 2.16 -8.53 4.36
N LEU A 116 2.52 -7.71 3.35
CA LEU A 116 3.57 -6.67 3.46
C LEU A 116 3.34 -5.72 4.64
N LEU A 117 2.09 -5.37 4.93
CA LEU A 117 1.72 -4.42 5.99
C LEU A 117 2.15 -4.90 7.39
N SER A 118 2.26 -6.22 7.58
CA SER A 118 2.65 -6.81 8.87
C SER A 118 4.16 -6.95 9.06
N LEU A 119 4.96 -6.75 8.00
CA LEU A 119 6.40 -6.99 8.01
C LEU A 119 7.17 -6.21 9.11
N PRO A 120 6.94 -4.89 9.31
CA PRO A 120 7.68 -4.12 10.32
C PRO A 120 7.34 -4.56 11.75
N ALA A 121 6.04 -4.69 12.03
CA ALA A 121 5.52 -5.11 13.33
C ALA A 121 6.02 -6.50 13.70
N SER A 122 5.90 -7.45 12.78
CA SER A 122 6.39 -8.80 12.97
C SER A 122 7.89 -8.81 13.27
N ALA A 123 8.69 -7.99 12.57
CA ALA A 123 10.15 -8.00 12.69
C ALA A 123 10.58 -7.49 14.06
N TYR A 124 9.92 -6.42 14.53
CA TYR A 124 10.11 -5.89 15.87
C TYR A 124 9.70 -6.89 16.95
N GLU A 125 8.55 -7.54 16.80
CA GLU A 125 8.02 -8.50 17.77
C GLU A 125 8.92 -9.73 17.91
N ARG A 126 9.41 -10.32 16.80
CA ARG A 126 10.38 -11.43 16.89
C ARG A 126 11.70 -10.99 17.50
N LYS A 127 12.19 -9.79 17.15
CA LYS A 127 13.45 -9.28 17.68
C LYS A 127 13.37 -9.05 19.19
N THR A 128 12.29 -8.46 19.67
CA THR A 128 12.21 -7.89 21.03
C THR A 128 11.33 -8.70 21.98
N GLY A 129 10.40 -9.50 21.46
CA GLY A 129 9.34 -10.15 22.22
C GLY A 129 8.28 -9.19 22.77
N LYS A 130 8.22 -7.96 22.27
CA LYS A 130 7.30 -6.90 22.71
C LYS A 130 6.37 -6.48 21.59
N GLU A 131 5.16 -6.06 21.95
CA GLU A 131 4.16 -5.50 21.04
C GLU A 131 4.71 -4.28 20.28
N TYR A 132 4.37 -4.19 18.99
CA TYR A 132 4.74 -3.06 18.14
C TYR A 132 3.79 -1.87 18.36
N GLU A 133 4.33 -0.78 18.90
CA GLU A 133 3.55 0.42 19.23
C GLU A 133 3.88 1.64 18.35
N HIS A 134 4.80 1.50 17.39
CA HIS A 134 5.17 2.61 16.50
C HIS A 134 4.01 2.92 15.54
N VAL A 135 3.81 4.22 15.30
CA VAL A 135 2.79 4.73 14.38
C VAL A 135 3.49 5.66 13.40
N SER A 136 3.43 5.30 12.12
CA SER A 136 4.00 6.11 11.05
C SER A 136 3.37 7.52 11.00
N PRO A 137 4.16 8.58 10.72
CA PRO A 137 3.65 9.95 10.66
C PRO A 137 2.57 10.19 9.59
N ILE A 138 2.51 9.33 8.58
CA ILE A 138 1.55 9.35 7.48
C ILE A 138 0.80 8.02 7.49
N SER A 139 -0.52 8.07 7.32
CA SER A 139 -1.35 6.89 7.16
C SER A 139 -1.20 6.33 5.74
N TYR A 140 -0.95 5.03 5.62
CA TYR A 140 -0.95 4.33 4.32
C TYR A 140 -2.37 3.98 3.84
N GLU A 141 -3.37 4.11 4.71
CA GLU A 141 -4.76 3.76 4.41
C GLU A 141 -5.25 4.45 3.13
N SER A 142 -6.15 3.77 2.41
CA SER A 142 -6.70 4.32 1.18
C SER A 142 -7.50 5.60 1.46
N PHE A 143 -7.41 6.55 0.53
CA PHE A 143 -8.09 7.86 0.55
C PHE A 143 -7.54 8.88 1.54
N GLU A 144 -6.36 8.64 2.12
CA GLU A 144 -5.67 9.56 3.03
C GLU A 144 -4.85 10.62 2.29
N ASN A 145 -4.46 10.37 1.03
CA ASN A 145 -3.84 11.38 0.17
C ASN A 145 -4.88 12.30 -0.44
N LEU A 146 -5.37 13.23 0.39
CA LEU A 146 -6.42 14.19 0.02
C LEU A 146 -6.12 14.97 -1.27
N ALA A 147 -4.84 15.23 -1.56
CA ALA A 147 -4.43 15.88 -2.80
C ALA A 147 -4.58 14.96 -4.02
N GLY A 148 -4.14 13.70 -3.89
CA GLY A 148 -4.33 12.64 -4.89
C GLY A 148 -5.80 12.29 -5.17
N TRP A 149 -6.68 12.66 -4.25
CA TRP A 149 -8.13 12.44 -4.31
C TRP A 149 -8.94 13.73 -4.49
N ALA A 150 -8.34 14.87 -4.82
CA ALA A 150 -9.10 16.11 -5.07
C ALA A 150 -10.09 15.94 -6.26
N PRO A 151 -11.38 16.31 -6.14
CA PRO A 151 -12.38 16.10 -7.20
C PRO A 151 -11.98 16.66 -8.56
N THR A 152 -12.45 15.98 -9.60
CA THR A 152 -12.37 16.46 -10.98
C THR A 152 -13.75 16.93 -11.46
N ALA A 153 -13.82 17.40 -12.71
CA ALA A 153 -15.11 17.71 -13.34
C ALA A 153 -15.98 16.46 -13.58
N GLU A 154 -15.37 15.27 -13.60
CA GLU A 154 -16.05 14.00 -13.86
C GLU A 154 -16.57 13.34 -12.58
N THR A 155 -16.10 13.77 -11.40
CA THR A 155 -16.49 13.21 -10.11
C THR A 155 -17.98 13.40 -9.81
N ARG A 156 -18.70 12.29 -9.60
CA ARG A 156 -20.14 12.24 -9.31
C ARG A 156 -20.41 11.66 -7.93
N SER A 157 -21.37 12.25 -7.22
CA SER A 157 -21.91 11.67 -5.99
C SER A 157 -22.87 10.52 -6.32
N GLY A 158 -22.96 9.54 -5.42
CA GLY A 158 -23.86 8.40 -5.51
C GLY A 158 -23.95 7.62 -4.19
N LYS A 159 -24.48 6.41 -4.26
CA LYS A 159 -24.83 5.54 -3.12
C LYS A 159 -23.71 5.34 -2.11
N PHE A 160 -22.45 5.27 -2.56
CA PHE A 160 -21.30 4.96 -1.72
C PHE A 160 -20.43 6.19 -1.40
N THR A 161 -20.92 7.39 -1.70
CA THR A 161 -20.20 8.64 -1.44
C THR A 161 -20.64 9.30 -0.13
N GLY A 162 -19.66 9.85 0.60
CA GLY A 162 -19.86 10.69 1.79
C GLY A 162 -20.01 12.17 1.44
N ASP A 163 -20.12 13.01 2.47
CA ASP A 163 -20.48 14.43 2.32
C ASP A 163 -19.34 15.30 1.73
N GLY A 164 -18.15 14.74 1.51
CA GLY A 164 -16.97 15.51 1.15
C GLY A 164 -15.93 14.76 0.33
N ILE A 165 -16.31 14.30 -0.87
CA ILE A 165 -15.44 13.82 -1.99
C ILE A 165 -15.53 12.29 -2.22
N PRO A 166 -15.89 11.84 -3.44
CA PRO A 166 -15.75 10.46 -3.88
C PRO A 166 -14.30 10.01 -4.09
N PRO A 167 -13.97 8.75 -3.76
CA PRO A 167 -14.83 7.76 -3.10
C PRO A 167 -14.88 8.05 -1.60
N GLY A 168 -16.09 8.28 -1.10
CA GLY A 168 -16.32 8.59 0.31
C GLY A 168 -16.69 7.34 1.09
N ASN A 169 -15.89 6.27 0.97
CA ASN A 169 -15.78 5.10 1.86
C ASN A 169 -17.03 4.54 2.58
N ARG A 170 -18.25 4.74 2.08
CA ARG A 170 -19.45 4.16 2.68
C ARG A 170 -19.52 2.70 2.25
N ARG A 171 -19.01 1.79 3.09
CA ARG A 171 -19.13 0.34 2.88
C ARG A 171 -20.61 -0.03 2.63
N PRO A 172 -20.91 -0.92 1.66
CA PRO A 172 -22.25 -1.46 1.51
C PRO A 172 -22.66 -2.16 2.82
N THR A 173 -23.84 -1.80 3.35
CA THR A 173 -24.46 -2.47 4.49
C THR A 173 -25.15 -3.76 4.08
#